data_AF-A0A848LCQ4-F1
#
_entry.id   AF-A0A848LCQ4-F1
#
_cell.length_a   1.000
_cell.length_b   1.000
_cell.length_c   1.000
_cell.angle_alpha   90.00
_cell.angle_beta   90.00
_cell.angle_gamma   90.00
#
_symmetry.space_group_name_H-M   'P 1'
#
loop_
_entity.id
_entity.type
_entity.pdbx_description
1 polymer ?
#
loop_
_entity_poly.entity_id
_entity_poly.type
_entity_poly.pdbx_seq_one_letter_code
_entity_poly.pdbx_strand_id
1 'polypeptide(L)'
;GRRLLEEALLVAPGSVEVMHGLARALDLAGERARAVQLLEHANARAPSEPEPACDLAMALLEKGEDARAERVLAPVLEARPDHPRTNLYLGMALAKTDADRARGHLAKARQTGDAEVKEQAAALERVLAGEPLR
;
A
#
# COMPACT_ATOMS: atom_id res chain seq x y z
N GLY A 1 3.45 3.04 22.34
CA GLY A 1 3.72 2.77 20.92
C GLY A 1 4.98 3.46 20.47
N ARG A 2 4.90 4.74 20.07
CA ARG A 2 5.99 5.49 19.42
C ARG A 2 7.36 5.42 20.12
N ARG A 3 7.44 5.81 21.40
CA ARG A 3 8.71 5.82 22.16
C ARG A 3 9.43 4.46 22.17
N LEU A 4 8.68 3.38 22.34
CA LEU A 4 9.21 2.01 22.32
C LEU A 4 9.79 1.63 20.95
N LEU A 5 9.14 2.09 19.88
CA LEU A 5 9.61 1.87 18.50
C LEU A 5 10.84 2.74 18.18
N GLU A 6 10.91 3.97 18.70
CA GLU A 6 12.09 4.82 18.59
C GLU A 6 13.30 4.18 19.30
N GLU A 7 13.11 3.70 20.53
CA GLU A 7 14.14 2.97 21.28
C GLU A 7 14.55 1.68 20.56
N ALA A 8 13.58 0.91 20.03
CA ALA A 8 13.87 -0.29 19.26
C ALA A 8 14.64 0.01 17.96
N LEU A 9 14.40 1.14 17.31
CA LEU A 9 15.10 1.53 16.09
C LEU A 9 16.57 1.90 16.37
N LEU A 10 16.88 2.41 17.57
CA LEU A 10 18.27 2.64 17.99
C LEU A 10 19.03 1.32 18.17
N VAL A 11 18.37 0.29 18.69
CA VAL A 11 18.97 -1.04 18.89
C VAL A 11 19.07 -1.81 17.57
N ALA A 12 18.05 -1.69 16.73
CA ALA A 12 17.95 -2.38 15.44
C ALA A 12 17.59 -1.39 14.32
N PRO A 13 18.54 -0.52 13.90
CA PRO A 13 18.34 0.39 12.76
C PRO A 13 18.17 -0.38 11.45
N GLY A 14 18.39 -1.69 11.51
CA GLY A 14 18.14 -2.74 10.53
C GLY A 14 16.67 -3.01 10.18
N SER A 15 15.80 -2.86 11.18
CA SER A 15 14.55 -3.63 11.22
C SER A 15 13.44 -2.96 10.42
N VAL A 16 13.04 -3.61 9.33
CA VAL A 16 11.90 -3.21 8.48
C VAL A 16 10.61 -3.16 9.29
N GLU A 17 10.39 -4.14 10.18
CA GLU A 17 9.22 -4.20 11.06
C GLU A 17 9.17 -3.00 12.01
N VAL A 18 10.30 -2.63 12.62
CA VAL A 18 10.37 -1.48 13.54
C VAL A 18 10.18 -0.17 12.77
N MET A 19 10.79 -0.03 11.59
CA MET A 19 10.58 1.12 10.72
C MET A 19 9.11 1.28 10.34
N HIS A 20 8.47 0.19 9.90
CA HIS A 20 7.05 0.18 9.53
C HIS A 20 6.15 0.52 10.73
N GLY A 21 6.38 -0.09 11.88
CA GLY A 21 5.64 0.20 13.11
C GLY A 21 5.77 1.66 13.54
N LEU A 22 6.98 2.22 13.48
CA LEU A 22 7.21 3.63 13.81
C LEU A 22 6.56 4.56 12.77
N ALA A 23 6.59 4.20 11.49
CA ALA A 23 5.94 4.99 10.45
C ALA A 23 4.43 5.10 10.69
N ARG A 24 3.77 3.98 11.03
CA ARG A 24 2.35 3.98 11.41
C ARG A 24 2.08 4.84 12.64
N ALA A 25 2.97 4.79 13.64
CA ALA A 25 2.83 5.62 14.84
C ALA A 25 3.02 7.12 14.56
N LEU A 26 3.93 7.49 13.66
CA LEU A 26 4.14 8.86 13.20
C LEU A 26 2.94 9.37 12.41
N ASP A 27 2.39 8.52 11.55
CA ASP A 27 1.23 8.87 10.73
C ASP A 27 -0.02 9.17 11.57
N LEU A 28 -0.30 8.31 12.56
CA LEU A 28 -1.37 8.53 13.54
C LEU A 28 -1.16 9.80 14.38
N ALA A 29 0.07 10.27 14.51
CA ALA A 29 0.42 11.52 15.19
C ALA A 29 0.34 12.75 14.26
N GLY A 30 -0.06 12.59 13.00
CA GLY A 30 -0.11 13.65 11.99
C GLY A 30 1.25 13.97 11.36
N GLU A 31 2.31 13.25 11.72
CA GLU A 31 3.67 13.44 11.20
C GLU A 31 3.88 12.70 9.87
N ARG A 32 2.92 12.84 8.93
CA ARG A 32 2.84 12.02 7.70
C ARG A 32 4.08 12.11 6.81
N ALA A 33 4.76 13.26 6.78
CA ALA A 33 6.02 13.40 6.03
C ALA A 33 7.14 12.50 6.58
N ARG A 34 7.29 12.41 7.91
CA ARG A 34 8.28 11.53 8.55
C ARG A 34 7.89 10.07 8.40
N ALA A 35 6.60 9.76 8.48
CA ALA A 35 6.09 8.41 8.23
C ALA A 35 6.46 7.93 6.82
N VAL A 36 6.23 8.75 5.79
CA VAL A 36 6.58 8.42 4.39
C VAL A 36 8.07 8.19 4.22
N GLN A 37 8.94 9.05 4.78
CA GLN A 37 10.39 8.84 4.71
C GLN A 37 10.80 7.48 5.31
N LEU A 38 10.20 7.12 6.44
CA LEU A 38 10.51 5.85 7.09
C LEU A 38 9.99 4.64 6.31
N LEU A 39 8.83 4.77 5.65
CA LEU A 39 8.31 3.75 4.73
C LEU A 39 9.17 3.61 3.48
N GLU A 40 9.69 4.71 2.93
CA GLU A 40 10.65 4.68 1.81
C GLU A 40 11.92 3.91 2.21
N HIS A 41 12.46 4.15 3.40
CA HIS A 41 13.58 3.39 3.93
C HIS A 41 13.26 1.91 4.15
N ALA A 42 12.09 1.59 4.72
CA ALA A 42 11.66 0.21 4.94
C ALA A 42 11.50 -0.54 3.60
N ASN A 43 10.83 0.07 2.63
CA ASN A 43 10.62 -0.48 1.29
C ASN A 43 11.93 -0.66 0.52
N ALA A 44 12.86 0.29 0.61
CA ALA A 44 14.17 0.17 -0.04
C ALA A 44 14.98 -1.04 0.47
N ARG A 45 14.73 -1.48 1.71
CA ARG A 45 15.42 -2.62 2.31
C ARG A 45 14.75 -3.95 2.05
N ALA A 46 13.43 -3.94 1.94
CA ALA A 46 12.64 -5.14 1.69
C ALA A 46 11.52 -4.83 0.68
N PRO A 47 11.87 -4.65 -0.61
CA PRO A 47 10.92 -4.19 -1.63
C PRO A 47 9.80 -5.19 -1.92
N SER A 48 9.99 -6.46 -1.57
CA SER A 48 8.97 -7.50 -1.70
C SER A 48 8.06 -7.65 -0.48
N GLU A 49 8.31 -6.92 0.62
CA GLU A 49 7.47 -6.97 1.82
C GLU A 49 6.22 -6.09 1.64
N PRO A 50 5.00 -6.65 1.74
CA PRO A 50 3.78 -5.93 1.41
C PRO A 50 3.46 -4.76 2.33
N GLU A 51 3.75 -4.87 3.62
CA GLU A 51 3.24 -3.92 4.61
C GLU A 51 3.82 -2.51 4.43
N PRO A 52 5.16 -2.30 4.36
CA PRO A 52 5.71 -0.97 4.09
C PRO A 52 5.36 -0.46 2.70
N ALA A 53 5.37 -1.35 1.69
CA ALA A 53 5.07 -1.00 0.31
C ALA A 53 3.61 -0.54 0.14
N CYS A 54 2.66 -1.22 0.77
CA CYS A 54 1.24 -0.85 0.73
C CYS A 54 0.99 0.51 1.38
N ASP A 55 1.55 0.74 2.57
CA ASP A 55 1.36 2.01 3.28
C ASP A 55 2.04 3.17 2.54
N LEU A 56 3.20 2.93 1.93
CA LEU A 56 3.86 3.91 1.06
C LEU A 56 3.04 4.19 -0.19
N ALA A 57 2.53 3.15 -0.85
CA ALA A 57 1.71 3.29 -2.05
C ALA A 57 0.42 4.08 -1.76
N MET A 58 -0.25 3.82 -0.63
CA MET A 58 -1.42 4.61 -0.23
C MET A 58 -1.07 6.10 -0.08
N ALA A 59 0.03 6.43 0.61
CA ALA A 59 0.47 7.82 0.76
C ALA A 59 0.84 8.48 -0.59
N LEU A 60 1.32 7.70 -1.57
CA LEU A 60 1.59 8.18 -2.93
C LEU A 60 0.30 8.40 -3.73
N LEU A 61 -0.68 7.49 -3.63
CA LEU A 61 -1.99 7.61 -4.27
C LEU A 61 -2.76 8.85 -3.79
N GLU A 62 -2.73 9.14 -2.49
CA GLU A 62 -3.33 10.36 -1.93
C GLU A 62 -2.70 11.65 -2.48
N LYS A 63 -1.43 11.60 -2.88
CA LYS A 63 -0.72 12.71 -3.54
C LYS A 63 -0.91 12.73 -5.06
N GLY A 64 -1.62 11.76 -5.62
CA GLY A 64 -1.77 11.56 -7.06
C GLY A 64 -0.50 11.06 -7.76
N GLU A 65 0.46 10.52 -7.01
CA GLU A 65 1.71 9.97 -7.53
C GLU A 65 1.54 8.51 -7.98
N ASP A 66 0.52 8.26 -8.80
CA ASP A 66 0.02 6.94 -9.18
C ASP A 66 1.13 6.05 -9.80
N ALA A 67 1.98 6.61 -10.66
CA ALA A 67 3.11 5.89 -11.28
C ALA A 67 4.24 5.52 -10.29
N ARG A 68 4.37 6.21 -9.16
CA ARG A 68 5.30 5.79 -8.08
C ARG A 68 4.68 4.68 -7.26
N ALA A 69 3.39 4.75 -6.98
CA ALA A 69 2.67 3.69 -6.27
C ALA A 69 2.78 2.35 -7.02
N GLU A 70 2.57 2.34 -8.35
CA GLU A 70 2.75 1.15 -9.17
C GLU A 70 4.17 0.55 -9.03
N ARG A 71 5.22 1.38 -9.12
CA ARG A 71 6.61 0.92 -9.00
C ARG A 71 6.94 0.35 -7.62
N VAL A 72 6.36 0.91 -6.56
CA VAL A 72 6.54 0.41 -5.19
C VAL A 72 5.85 -0.94 -4.99
N LEU A 73 4.69 -1.15 -5.61
CA LEU A 73 3.88 -2.36 -5.45
C LEU A 73 4.35 -3.52 -6.34
N ALA A 74 5.03 -3.24 -7.46
CA ALA A 74 5.44 -4.27 -8.42
C ALA A 74 6.28 -5.40 -7.81
N PRO A 75 7.35 -5.15 -7.02
CA PRO A 75 8.17 -6.23 -6.47
C PRO A 75 7.41 -7.09 -5.45
N VAL A 76 6.42 -6.52 -4.77
CA VAL A 76 5.54 -7.28 -3.87
C VAL A 76 4.72 -8.29 -4.66
N LEU A 77 4.16 -7.91 -5.81
CA LEU A 77 3.36 -8.83 -6.64
C LEU A 77 4.23 -9.81 -7.44
N GLU A 78 5.48 -9.49 -7.73
CA GLU A 78 6.44 -10.47 -8.25
C GLU A 78 6.67 -11.60 -7.24
N ALA A 79 6.80 -11.27 -5.95
CA ALA A 79 7.01 -12.25 -4.87
C ALA A 79 5.71 -12.91 -4.38
N ARG A 80 4.61 -12.17 -4.35
CA ARG A 80 3.29 -12.57 -3.80
C ARG A 80 2.18 -12.15 -4.76
N PRO A 81 1.98 -12.86 -5.88
CA PRO A 81 1.07 -12.45 -6.96
C PRO A 81 -0.38 -12.23 -6.55
N ASP A 82 -0.82 -12.93 -5.51
CA ASP A 82 -2.21 -12.91 -5.03
C ASP A 82 -2.37 -12.12 -3.72
N HIS A 83 -1.38 -11.30 -3.33
CA HIS A 83 -1.49 -10.48 -2.13
C HIS A 83 -2.66 -9.49 -2.26
N PRO A 84 -3.72 -9.56 -1.43
CA PRO A 84 -4.97 -8.88 -1.72
C PRO A 84 -4.87 -7.35 -1.72
N ARG A 85 -4.27 -6.78 -0.66
CA ARG A 85 -4.18 -5.32 -0.50
C ARG A 85 -3.27 -4.68 -1.55
N THR A 86 -2.20 -5.38 -1.94
CA THR A 86 -1.30 -4.92 -3.00
C THR A 86 -2.01 -4.93 -4.36
N ASN A 87 -2.80 -5.96 -4.66
CA ASN A 87 -3.63 -5.99 -5.86
C ASN A 87 -4.68 -4.87 -5.85
N LEU A 88 -5.32 -4.59 -4.72
CA LEU A 88 -6.25 -3.46 -4.60
C LEU A 88 -5.55 -2.12 -4.90
N TYR A 89 -4.43 -1.83 -4.25
CA TYR A 89 -3.73 -0.55 -4.41
C TYR A 89 -3.10 -0.39 -5.80
N LEU A 90 -2.67 -1.48 -6.44
CA LEU A 90 -2.24 -1.43 -7.83
C LEU A 90 -3.42 -1.19 -8.78
N GLY A 91 -4.59 -1.78 -8.50
CA GLY A 91 -5.83 -1.45 -9.20
C GLY A 91 -6.19 0.03 -9.09
N MET A 92 -6.04 0.62 -7.90
CA MET A 92 -6.23 2.06 -7.68
C MET A 92 -5.21 2.91 -8.47
N ALA A 93 -3.93 2.55 -8.44
CA ALA A 93 -2.88 3.24 -9.18
C ALA A 93 -3.11 3.25 -10.69
N LEU A 94 -3.66 2.16 -11.23
CA LEU A 94 -3.89 1.99 -12.67
C LEU A 94 -5.25 2.53 -13.14
N ALA A 95 -6.18 2.81 -12.24
CA ALA A 95 -7.58 3.12 -12.57
C ALA A 95 -7.75 4.26 -13.59
N LYS A 96 -6.86 5.26 -13.56
CA LYS A 96 -6.92 6.44 -14.45
C LYS A 96 -6.18 6.26 -15.78
N THR A 97 -5.23 5.32 -15.84
CA THR A 97 -4.28 5.20 -16.95
C THR A 97 -4.43 3.90 -17.74
N ASP A 98 -4.89 2.83 -17.08
CA ASP A 98 -5.09 1.51 -17.67
C ASP A 98 -6.21 0.76 -16.92
N ALA A 99 -7.45 1.02 -17.33
CA ALA A 99 -8.63 0.43 -16.70
C ALA A 99 -8.69 -1.10 -16.85
N ASP A 100 -8.10 -1.67 -17.90
CA ASP A 100 -8.13 -3.11 -18.14
C ASP A 100 -7.18 -3.83 -17.17
N ARG A 101 -5.95 -3.34 -17.02
CA ARG A 101 -5.04 -3.86 -15.98
C ARG A 101 -5.61 -3.63 -14.58
N ALA A 102 -6.22 -2.46 -14.33
CA ALA A 102 -6.85 -2.17 -13.05
C ALA A 102 -7.91 -3.22 -12.70
N ARG A 103 -8.84 -3.53 -13.60
CA ARG A 103 -9.87 -4.58 -13.39
C ARG A 103 -9.25 -5.95 -13.12
N GLY A 104 -8.18 -6.32 -13.84
CA GLY A 104 -7.46 -7.57 -13.59
C GLY A 104 -6.94 -7.70 -12.15
N HIS A 105 -6.37 -6.63 -11.60
CA HIS A 105 -5.90 -6.61 -10.21
C HIS A 105 -7.05 -6.57 -9.20
N LEU A 106 -8.11 -5.81 -9.46
CA LEU A 106 -9.29 -5.76 -8.58
C LEU A 106 -9.98 -7.12 -8.49
N ALA A 107 -10.08 -7.85 -9.60
CA ALA A 107 -10.61 -9.21 -9.62
C ALA A 107 -9.81 -10.18 -8.73
N LYS A 108 -8.48 -10.04 -8.67
CA LYS A 108 -7.63 -10.80 -7.74
C LYS A 108 -7.86 -10.37 -6.29
N ALA A 109 -7.88 -9.06 -6.03
CA ALA A 109 -8.08 -8.52 -4.68
C ALA A 109 -9.38 -9.03 -4.03
N ARG A 110 -10.45 -9.20 -4.82
CA ARG A 110 -11.76 -9.71 -4.35
C ARG A 110 -11.77 -11.18 -3.91
N GLN A 111 -10.76 -11.96 -4.26
CA GLN A 111 -10.68 -13.38 -3.89
C GLN A 111 -10.23 -13.61 -2.43
N THR A 112 -9.87 -12.54 -1.72
CA THR A 112 -9.44 -12.57 -0.31
C THR A 112 -10.51 -13.06 0.67
N GLY A 113 -10.18 -13.23 1.95
CA GLY A 113 -11.16 -13.33 3.04
C GLY A 113 -11.59 -11.98 3.61
N ASP A 114 -10.75 -10.95 3.43
CA ASP A 114 -10.92 -9.60 3.97
C ASP A 114 -12.10 -8.87 3.34
N ALA A 115 -13.10 -8.51 4.15
CA ALA A 115 -14.32 -7.86 3.68
C ALA A 115 -14.07 -6.43 3.18
N GLU A 116 -13.16 -5.68 3.82
CA GLU A 116 -12.86 -4.31 3.46
C GLU A 116 -12.18 -4.26 2.09
N VAL A 117 -11.17 -5.11 1.86
CA VAL A 117 -10.49 -5.19 0.56
C VAL A 117 -11.45 -5.62 -0.55
N LYS A 118 -12.35 -6.57 -0.27
CA LYS A 118 -13.40 -6.98 -1.24
C LYS A 118 -14.31 -5.82 -1.63
N GLU A 119 -14.79 -5.09 -0.63
CA GLU A 119 -15.73 -4.01 -0.83
C GLU A 119 -15.09 -2.86 -1.61
N GLN A 120 -13.88 -2.45 -1.22
CA GLN A 120 -13.12 -1.41 -1.91
C GLN A 120 -12.83 -1.80 -3.36
N ALA A 121 -12.42 -3.06 -3.61
CA ALA A 121 -12.16 -3.54 -4.96
C ALA A 121 -13.44 -3.52 -5.83
N ALA A 122 -14.56 -4.03 -5.30
CA ALA A 122 -15.84 -4.03 -6.00
C ALA A 122 -16.39 -2.60 -6.23
N ALA A 123 -16.17 -1.68 -5.30
CA ALA A 123 -16.56 -0.28 -5.47
C ALA A 123 -15.79 0.37 -6.63
N LEU A 124 -14.48 0.15 -6.71
CA LEU A 124 -13.68 0.71 -7.80
C LEU A 124 -14.02 0.09 -9.15
N GLU A 125 -14.31 -1.22 -9.23
CA GLU A 125 -14.77 -1.86 -10.46
C GLU A 125 -16.06 -1.21 -11.01
N ARG A 126 -17.02 -0.89 -10.13
CA ARG A 126 -18.26 -0.20 -10.51
C ARG A 126 -17.97 1.19 -11.08
N VAL A 127 -17.06 1.94 -10.45
CA VAL A 127 -16.61 3.25 -10.96
C VAL A 127 -15.99 3.10 -12.35
N LEU A 128 -15.13 2.09 -12.56
CA LEU A 128 -14.52 1.79 -13.86
C LEU A 128 -15.51 1.27 -14.92
N ALA A 129 -16.70 0.82 -14.50
CA ALA A 129 -17.80 0.44 -15.38
C ALA A 129 -18.79 1.59 -15.65
N GLY A 130 -18.61 2.75 -15.01
CA GLY A 130 -19.53 3.88 -15.09
C GLY A 130 -20.83 3.69 -14.29
N GLU A 131 -20.85 2.76 -13.34
CA GLU A 131 -22.01 2.50 -12.50
C GLU A 131 -22.03 3.45 -11.28
N PRO A 132 -23.21 3.95 -10.87
CA PRO A 132 -23.33 4.79 -9.69
C PRO A 132 -23.03 4.03 -8.38
N LEU A 133 -22.32 4.69 -7.46
CA LEU A 133 -22.15 4.22 -6.08
C LEU A 133 -23.50 4.32 -5.36
N ARG A 134 -24.03 3.18 -4.89
CA ARG A 134 -25.28 3.11 -4.12
C ARG A 134 -25.05 3.51 -2.67
#